data_AF-A0A8J2JP26-F1
#
_entry.id   AF-A0A8J2JP26-F1
#
_cell.length_a   1.000
_cell.length_b   1.000
_cell.length_c   1.000
_cell.angle_alpha   90.00
_cell.angle_beta   90.00
_cell.angle_gamma   90.00
#
_symmetry.space_group_name_H-M   'P 1'
#
loop_
_entity.id
_entity.type
_entity.pdbx_description
1 polymer ?
#
loop_
_entity_poly.entity_id
_entity_poly.type
_entity_poly.pdbx_seq_one_letter_code
_entity_poly.pdbx_strand_id
1 'polypeptide(L)'
;MKQSFILPILLLVTFYFVNTTRITVSVIRRGKALKKPSKLCPKDGPGWAYHNQTGKCYKTDEQGPCDTLMKFSQNVTSPDYGICECNFYKQCGRPVVHWQQTGKCYFVNDQGPCAQNEWLTLKEDKTPVCSPNNCQVEQSQNPSNGSAFWVSENGTCYRTTTRGYCEDGTARLFFKWQDYKATCNYQLVCGTIGAVDLAKFIKDWQLMQQGSQSSKGQTLYTAQLTHTMKKASPTSSTNSTMTTNNNNNSTTPITTPHLNVTQS
;
A
#
# COMPACT_ATOMS: atom_id res chain seq x y z
N MET A 1 43.22 5.92 -52.06
CA MET A 1 44.10 7.08 -51.78
C MET A 1 44.35 7.07 -50.28
N LYS A 2 45.52 6.54 -49.86
CA LYS A 2 46.62 7.27 -49.18
C LYS A 2 46.25 7.76 -47.76
N GLN A 3 47.00 7.57 -46.68
CA GLN A 3 48.27 6.88 -46.40
C GLN A 3 48.53 7.01 -44.87
N SER A 4 49.14 5.99 -44.26
CA SER A 4 49.63 5.93 -42.88
C SER A 4 50.77 6.91 -42.54
N PHE A 5 50.95 7.22 -41.25
CA PHE A 5 52.22 7.46 -40.50
C PHE A 5 51.84 7.42 -39.01
N ILE A 6 52.22 6.55 -38.06
CA ILE A 6 53.46 5.87 -37.60
C ILE A 6 54.63 6.78 -37.21
N LEU A 7 54.94 6.72 -35.90
CA LEU A 7 56.22 6.67 -35.16
C LEU A 7 56.49 7.77 -34.10
N PRO A 8 57.24 7.40 -33.03
CA PRO A 8 57.18 7.92 -31.67
C PRO A 8 58.45 8.71 -31.28
N ILE A 9 58.50 9.25 -30.06
CA ILE A 9 59.75 9.72 -29.45
C ILE A 9 59.95 9.04 -28.11
N LEU A 10 60.96 8.18 -28.12
CA LEU A 10 61.64 7.54 -27.01
C LEU A 10 62.75 8.48 -26.55
N LEU A 11 62.81 8.88 -25.28
CA LEU A 11 64.08 9.27 -24.65
C LEU A 11 64.12 8.89 -23.16
N LEU A 12 65.15 8.10 -22.87
CA LEU A 12 65.61 7.50 -21.62
C LEU A 12 66.19 8.54 -20.66
N VAL A 13 66.00 8.37 -19.34
CA VAL A 13 66.99 8.79 -18.32
C VAL A 13 66.98 7.83 -17.11
N THR A 14 67.92 6.89 -17.15
CA THR A 14 68.82 6.35 -16.09
C THR A 14 68.41 6.21 -14.62
N PHE A 15 68.47 4.94 -14.15
CA PHE A 15 69.14 4.43 -12.95
C PHE A 15 69.56 5.45 -11.87
N TYR A 16 69.07 5.33 -10.62
CA TYR A 16 69.90 5.54 -9.42
C TYR A 16 69.41 4.70 -8.21
N PHE A 17 70.25 3.74 -7.82
CA PHE A 17 70.60 3.26 -6.46
C PHE A 17 69.58 2.65 -5.50
N VAL A 18 69.93 1.40 -5.15
CA VAL A 18 69.59 0.64 -3.95
C VAL A 18 69.75 1.48 -2.69
N ASN A 19 68.71 1.53 -1.85
CA ASN A 19 68.87 1.83 -0.43
C ASN A 19 67.93 0.95 0.39
N THR A 20 68.50 -0.09 0.99
CA THR A 20 67.90 -0.94 2.00
C THR A 20 67.77 -0.17 3.31
N THR A 21 66.60 0.41 3.57
CA THR A 21 66.26 0.94 4.90
C THR A 21 65.42 -0.06 5.68
N ARG A 22 65.94 -0.44 6.84
CA ARG A 22 65.35 -1.32 7.86
C ARG A 22 63.87 -0.98 8.11
N ILE A 23 62.99 -1.94 7.87
CA ILE A 23 61.59 -1.87 8.29
C ILE A 23 61.56 -2.07 9.81
N THR A 24 61.42 -0.97 10.56
CA THR A 24 61.06 -1.01 11.97
C THR A 24 59.56 -1.30 12.05
N VAL A 25 59.21 -2.48 12.56
CA VAL A 25 57.82 -2.85 12.88
C VAL A 25 57.37 -1.93 14.02
N SER A 26 56.73 -0.83 13.65
CA SER A 26 56.09 0.07 14.59
C SER A 26 54.86 -0.64 15.14
N VAL A 27 54.92 -1.00 16.42
CA VAL A 27 53.81 -1.52 17.20
C VAL A 27 52.58 -0.65 16.96
N ILE A 28 51.60 -1.21 16.25
CA ILE A 28 50.30 -0.58 16.04
C ILE A 28 49.67 -0.41 17.42
N ARG A 29 49.70 0.82 17.93
CA ARG A 29 48.98 1.22 19.14
C ARG A 29 47.52 0.85 18.94
N ARG A 30 47.00 0.02 19.85
CA ARG A 30 45.58 -0.30 20.02
C ARG A 30 44.76 0.98 19.79
N GLY A 31 44.01 1.02 18.69
CA GLY A 31 43.01 2.04 18.48
C GLY A 31 42.10 2.04 19.70
N LYS A 32 42.02 3.18 20.39
CA LYS A 32 41.02 3.37 21.44
C LYS A 32 39.67 3.07 20.79
N ALA A 33 38.98 2.05 21.29
CA ALA A 33 37.62 1.75 20.88
C ALA A 33 36.83 3.06 20.93
N LEU A 34 36.25 3.45 19.79
CA LEU A 34 35.33 4.59 19.73
C LEU A 34 34.26 4.33 20.77
N LYS A 35 34.22 5.18 21.79
CA LYS A 35 33.28 5.09 22.90
C LYS A 35 31.89 5.11 22.29
N LYS A 36 31.17 3.98 22.34
CA LYS A 36 29.81 3.85 21.82
C LYS A 36 29.01 5.03 22.37
N PRO A 37 28.45 5.91 21.51
CA PRO A 37 27.77 7.11 21.99
C PRO A 37 26.64 6.69 22.94
N SER A 38 26.48 7.46 24.01
CA SER A 38 25.39 7.31 24.96
C SER A 38 24.07 7.39 24.19
N LYS A 39 23.26 6.34 24.29
CA LYS A 39 21.94 6.27 23.67
C LYS A 39 21.14 7.51 24.04
N LEU A 40 20.64 8.26 23.05
CA LEU A 40 19.99 9.56 23.25
C LEU A 40 18.71 9.46 24.10
N CYS A 41 18.09 8.27 24.14
CA CYS A 41 16.87 8.03 24.89
C CYS A 41 17.13 7.22 26.18
N PRO A 42 16.60 7.67 27.34
CA PRO A 42 16.83 7.02 28.64
C PRO A 42 16.30 5.59 28.75
N LYS A 43 15.38 5.20 27.86
CA LYS A 43 14.79 3.87 27.86
C LYS A 43 15.52 3.01 26.83
N ASP A 44 16.29 2.05 27.33
CA ASP A 44 17.06 1.13 26.51
C ASP A 44 16.20 0.17 25.66
N GLY A 45 14.87 0.23 25.74
CA GLY A 45 13.97 -0.62 24.97
C GLY A 45 13.90 -0.27 23.49
N PRO A 46 13.77 -1.27 22.59
CA PRO A 46 13.38 -1.02 21.20
C PRO A 46 12.06 -0.23 21.14
N GLY A 47 11.91 0.59 20.09
CA GLY A 47 10.68 1.34 19.84
C GLY A 47 10.62 2.74 20.45
N TRP A 48 11.76 3.35 20.81
CA TRP A 48 11.84 4.77 21.15
C TRP A 48 12.94 5.43 20.32
N ALA A 49 12.74 6.69 19.91
CA ALA A 49 13.75 7.47 19.20
C ALA A 49 13.71 8.96 19.60
N TYR A 50 14.84 9.64 19.46
CA TYR A 50 15.01 11.04 19.81
C TYR A 50 14.53 11.94 18.67
N HIS A 51 13.70 12.93 18.98
CA HIS A 51 13.24 13.91 18.01
C HIS A 51 14.00 15.22 18.19
N ASN A 52 14.78 15.59 17.17
CA ASN A 52 15.68 16.74 17.22
C ASN A 52 14.98 18.06 17.52
N GLN A 53 13.82 18.30 16.90
CA GLN A 53 13.12 19.58 17.00
C GLN A 53 12.55 19.83 18.40
N THR A 54 12.07 18.79 19.08
CA THR A 54 11.46 18.94 20.42
C THR A 54 12.42 18.59 21.56
N GLY A 55 13.59 18.02 21.24
CA GLY A 55 14.59 17.62 22.22
C GLY A 55 14.16 16.48 23.15
N LYS A 56 13.16 15.68 22.74
CA LYS A 56 12.52 14.63 23.56
C LYS A 56 12.49 13.29 22.82
N CYS A 57 12.33 12.23 23.59
CA CYS A 57 12.13 10.88 23.04
C CYS A 57 10.65 10.53 22.93
N TYR A 58 10.28 9.89 21.82
CA TYR A 58 8.93 9.44 21.55
C TYR A 58 8.95 7.97 21.17
N LYS A 59 7.82 7.31 21.43
CA LYS A 59 7.61 5.92 21.02
C LYS A 59 7.38 5.86 19.51
N THR A 60 8.01 4.90 18.86
CA THR A 60 7.89 4.68 17.42
C THR A 60 6.55 4.02 17.10
N ASP A 61 6.10 4.19 15.86
CA ASP A 61 4.79 3.74 15.35
C ASP A 61 3.57 4.39 16.03
N GLU A 62 3.80 5.35 16.92
CA GLU A 62 2.77 6.24 17.45
C GLU A 62 2.84 7.59 16.74
N GLN A 63 1.84 8.46 16.94
CA GLN A 63 1.85 9.80 16.35
C GLN A 63 3.01 10.64 16.91
N GLY A 64 3.26 10.57 18.23
CA GLY A 64 4.37 11.28 18.86
C GLY A 64 4.31 12.80 18.60
N PRO A 65 5.41 13.42 18.14
CA PRO A 65 5.47 14.85 17.82
C PRO A 65 4.96 15.17 16.41
N CYS A 66 4.51 14.17 15.65
CA CYS A 66 4.17 14.33 14.24
C CYS A 66 2.74 14.88 14.04
N ASP A 67 2.53 15.49 12.88
CA ASP A 67 1.22 15.99 12.46
C ASP A 67 0.18 14.87 12.31
N THR A 68 -1.08 15.27 12.14
CA THR A 68 -2.17 14.35 11.79
C THR A 68 -1.83 13.58 10.52
N LEU A 69 -2.24 12.30 10.46
CA LEU A 69 -1.92 11.35 9.38
C LEU A 69 -0.44 10.98 9.27
N MET A 70 0.40 11.39 10.22
CA MET A 70 1.79 10.98 10.31
C MET A 70 2.00 10.07 11.52
N LYS A 71 3.09 9.33 11.50
CA LYS A 71 3.59 8.56 12.64
C LYS A 71 5.08 8.83 12.80
N PHE A 72 5.55 8.67 14.02
CA PHE A 72 6.95 8.78 14.37
C PHE A 72 7.64 7.44 14.13
N SER A 73 8.64 7.41 13.27
CA SER A 73 9.42 6.20 12.94
C SER A 73 10.90 6.42 13.23
N GLN A 74 11.67 5.34 13.35
CA GLN A 74 13.12 5.45 13.47
C GLN A 74 13.72 5.86 12.13
N ASN A 75 14.72 6.74 12.17
CA ASN A 75 15.50 7.03 10.99
C ASN A 75 16.34 5.80 10.60
N VAL A 76 16.22 5.34 9.36
CA VAL A 76 16.91 4.14 8.85
C VAL A 76 18.44 4.28 8.92
N THR A 77 18.96 5.49 8.66
CA THR A 77 20.40 5.78 8.67
C THR A 77 20.92 6.10 10.06
N SER A 78 20.06 6.54 10.99
CA SER A 78 20.46 6.91 12.36
C SER A 78 19.37 6.54 13.37
N PRO A 79 19.25 5.26 13.76
CA PRO A 79 18.11 4.74 14.54
C PRO A 79 17.90 5.36 15.92
N ASP A 80 18.91 6.06 16.45
CA ASP A 80 18.79 6.84 17.69
C ASP A 80 17.87 8.07 17.51
N TYR A 81 17.70 8.53 16.28
CA TYR A 81 16.83 9.64 15.91
C TYR A 81 15.56 9.13 15.24
N GLY A 82 14.46 9.82 15.46
CA GLY A 82 13.21 9.55 14.77
C GLY A 82 12.80 10.66 13.82
N ILE A 83 12.00 10.27 12.84
CA ILE A 83 11.45 11.14 11.79
C ILE A 83 9.93 10.97 11.74
N CYS A 84 9.25 11.96 11.18
CA CYS A 84 7.83 11.88 10.91
C CYS A 84 7.61 11.39 9.48
N GLU A 85 6.83 10.33 9.32
CA GLU A 85 6.45 9.77 8.02
C GLU A 85 4.94 9.59 7.93
N CYS A 86 4.40 9.45 6.71
CA CYS A 86 2.97 9.21 6.55
C CYS A 86 2.54 7.90 7.22
N ASN A 87 1.44 7.96 7.95
CA ASN A 87 0.83 6.79 8.55
C ASN A 87 0.04 6.01 7.49
N PHE A 88 0.73 5.09 6.80
CA PHE A 88 0.11 4.31 5.74
C PHE A 88 -0.97 3.33 6.20
N TYR A 89 -1.11 3.06 7.51
CA TYR A 89 -2.29 2.36 8.04
C TYR A 89 -3.60 3.14 7.83
N LYS A 90 -3.52 4.45 7.57
CA LYS A 90 -4.66 5.30 7.24
C LYS A 90 -4.99 5.36 5.74
N GLN A 91 -4.19 4.70 4.88
CA GLN A 91 -4.44 4.68 3.42
C GLN A 91 -5.63 3.81 3.01
N CYS A 92 -6.08 2.93 3.89
CA CYS A 92 -7.25 2.09 3.64
C CYS A 92 -8.48 2.94 3.35
N GLY A 93 -9.16 2.66 2.24
CA GLY A 93 -10.38 3.34 1.85
C GLY A 93 -10.15 4.74 1.29
N ARG A 94 -9.19 5.51 1.81
CA ARG A 94 -8.77 6.82 1.29
C ARG A 94 -7.24 6.95 1.29
N PRO A 95 -6.58 7.10 0.13
CA PRO A 95 -5.13 7.23 0.07
C PRO A 95 -4.60 8.45 0.84
N VAL A 96 -3.41 8.30 1.40
CA VAL A 96 -2.65 9.33 2.13
C VAL A 96 -1.32 9.50 1.43
N VAL A 97 -0.95 10.74 1.13
CA VAL A 97 0.27 11.07 0.39
C VAL A 97 1.06 12.19 1.07
N HIS A 98 2.38 12.11 0.95
CA HIS A 98 3.29 13.12 1.47
C HIS A 98 3.36 14.31 0.51
N TRP A 99 3.28 15.53 1.04
CA TRP A 99 3.48 16.77 0.30
C TRP A 99 4.81 17.41 0.69
N GLN A 100 5.74 17.46 -0.27
CA GLN A 100 7.13 17.84 0.01
C GLN A 100 7.28 19.26 0.56
N GLN A 101 6.47 20.20 0.08
CA GLN A 101 6.59 21.62 0.41
C GLN A 101 6.21 21.91 1.86
N THR A 102 5.26 21.15 2.43
CA THR A 102 4.86 21.31 3.84
C THR A 102 5.49 20.27 4.75
N GLY A 103 6.04 19.18 4.20
CA GLY A 103 6.56 18.05 4.96
C GLY A 103 5.46 17.26 5.69
N LYS A 104 4.19 17.42 5.26
CA LYS A 104 3.02 16.80 5.90
C LYS A 104 2.36 15.78 4.99
N CYS A 105 1.46 15.00 5.57
CA CYS A 105 0.67 14.02 4.84
C CYS A 105 -0.80 14.43 4.78
N TYR A 106 -1.43 14.19 3.64
CA TYR A 106 -2.81 14.59 3.38
C TYR A 106 -3.57 13.47 2.70
N PHE A 107 -4.89 13.47 2.88
CA PHE A 107 -5.75 12.58 2.12
C PHE A 107 -5.85 13.02 0.65
N VAL A 108 -5.92 12.04 -0.25
CA VAL A 108 -6.28 12.25 -1.65
C VAL A 108 -7.79 12.52 -1.76
N ASN A 109 -8.17 13.29 -2.78
CA ASN A 109 -9.52 13.83 -2.96
C ASN A 109 -9.97 14.67 -1.76
N ASP A 110 -9.04 15.35 -1.12
CA ASP A 110 -9.26 16.34 -0.07
C ASP A 110 -8.64 17.67 -0.49
N GLN A 111 -9.04 18.78 0.14
CA GLN A 111 -8.37 20.05 -0.15
C GLN A 111 -6.86 19.96 0.17
N GLY A 112 -6.51 19.41 1.34
CA GLY A 112 -5.12 19.23 1.75
C GLY A 112 -4.31 20.54 1.66
N PRO A 113 -3.15 20.56 0.96
CA PRO A 113 -2.34 21.76 0.79
C PRO A 113 -2.79 22.63 -0.41
N CYS A 114 -3.83 22.24 -1.14
CA CYS A 114 -4.28 22.92 -2.35
C CYS A 114 -5.12 24.16 -2.06
N ALA A 115 -5.30 25.00 -3.08
CA ALA A 115 -6.10 26.21 -2.95
C ALA A 115 -7.57 25.88 -2.72
N GLN A 116 -8.35 26.90 -2.37
CA GLN A 116 -9.80 26.77 -2.31
C GLN A 116 -10.33 26.27 -3.66
N ASN A 117 -11.31 25.35 -3.62
CA ASN A 117 -11.91 24.71 -4.79
C ASN A 117 -11.00 23.73 -5.56
N GLU A 118 -9.84 23.40 -5.00
CA GLU A 118 -8.97 22.36 -5.53
C GLU A 118 -8.93 21.14 -4.59
N TRP A 119 -8.55 20.01 -5.16
CA TRP A 119 -8.24 18.79 -4.44
C TRP A 119 -6.81 18.34 -4.71
N LEU A 120 -6.22 17.74 -3.69
CA LEU A 120 -5.06 16.91 -3.82
C LEU A 120 -5.43 15.61 -4.52
N THR A 121 -4.81 15.37 -5.67
CA THR A 121 -5.01 14.21 -6.54
C THR A 121 -3.68 13.55 -6.86
N LEU A 122 -3.70 12.38 -7.49
CA LEU A 122 -2.50 11.70 -7.96
C LEU A 122 -2.54 11.58 -9.48
N LYS A 123 -1.42 11.92 -10.12
CA LYS A 123 -1.16 11.59 -11.52
C LYS A 123 -0.94 10.09 -11.70
N GLU A 124 -0.87 9.63 -12.95
CA GLU A 124 -0.60 8.22 -13.28
C GLU A 124 0.74 7.71 -12.71
N ASP A 125 1.74 8.59 -12.65
CA ASP A 125 3.05 8.34 -12.03
C ASP A 125 3.03 8.40 -10.49
N LYS A 126 1.84 8.57 -9.89
CA LYS A 126 1.59 8.74 -8.45
C LYS A 126 2.18 10.02 -7.86
N THR A 127 2.54 10.99 -8.70
CA THR A 127 2.95 12.31 -8.22
C THR A 127 1.72 13.06 -7.68
N PRO A 128 1.77 13.59 -6.44
CA PRO A 128 0.68 14.37 -5.88
C PRO A 128 0.58 15.72 -6.58
N VAL A 129 -0.64 16.13 -6.96
CA VAL A 129 -0.91 17.41 -7.61
C VAL A 129 -2.21 18.03 -7.13
N CYS A 130 -2.31 19.36 -7.19
CA CYS A 130 -3.57 20.06 -7.03
C CYS A 130 -4.31 20.10 -8.36
N SER A 131 -5.57 19.70 -8.34
CA SER A 131 -6.47 19.70 -9.49
C SER A 131 -7.81 20.33 -9.10
N PRO A 132 -8.57 20.92 -10.04
CA PRO A 132 -9.90 21.43 -9.75
C PRO A 132 -10.80 20.36 -9.11
N ASN A 133 -11.54 20.74 -8.07
CA ASN A 133 -12.56 19.88 -7.46
C ASN A 133 -13.83 19.94 -8.31
N ASN A 134 -14.06 18.95 -9.16
CA ASN A 134 -15.27 18.87 -9.99
C ASN A 134 -16.55 18.53 -9.20
N CYS A 135 -16.43 18.15 -7.92
CA CYS A 135 -17.54 17.68 -7.08
C CYS A 135 -17.84 18.66 -5.94
N GLN A 136 -17.71 19.97 -6.19
CA GLN A 136 -17.91 20.99 -5.16
C GLN A 136 -19.32 20.96 -4.58
N VAL A 137 -20.32 20.80 -5.44
CA VAL A 137 -21.73 20.79 -5.07
C VAL A 137 -22.01 19.59 -4.17
N GLU A 138 -21.60 18.40 -4.59
CA GLU A 138 -21.75 17.16 -3.84
C GLU A 138 -21.01 17.19 -2.50
N GLN A 139 -19.78 17.71 -2.50
CA GLN A 139 -18.97 17.88 -1.29
C GLN A 139 -19.62 18.86 -0.30
N SER A 140 -20.27 19.92 -0.79
CA SER A 140 -20.96 20.90 0.07
C SER A 140 -22.24 20.34 0.71
N GLN A 141 -22.97 19.51 -0.02
CA GLN A 141 -24.22 18.90 0.45
C GLN A 141 -23.96 17.67 1.34
N ASN A 142 -22.94 16.89 1.03
CA ASN A 142 -22.60 15.66 1.74
C ASN A 142 -21.07 15.55 1.89
N PRO A 143 -20.50 16.17 2.93
CA PRO A 143 -19.05 16.24 3.10
C PRO A 143 -18.37 14.88 3.22
N SER A 144 -17.19 14.78 2.62
CA SER A 144 -16.29 13.64 2.75
C SER A 144 -15.89 13.37 4.21
N ASN A 145 -15.95 12.12 4.63
CA ASN A 145 -15.53 11.67 5.95
C ASN A 145 -14.93 10.26 5.90
N GLY A 146 -13.70 10.11 6.41
CA GLY A 146 -12.99 8.83 6.42
C GLY A 146 -12.93 8.20 5.03
N SER A 147 -13.44 6.98 4.89
CA SER A 147 -13.45 6.22 3.62
C SER A 147 -14.61 6.59 2.69
N ALA A 148 -15.57 7.42 3.12
CA ALA A 148 -16.70 7.89 2.31
C ALA A 148 -16.44 9.32 1.83
N PHE A 149 -15.97 9.47 0.60
CA PHE A 149 -15.59 10.73 -0.01
C PHE A 149 -15.93 10.74 -1.50
N TRP A 150 -15.79 11.90 -2.11
CA TRP A 150 -16.13 12.10 -3.51
C TRP A 150 -14.91 11.90 -4.41
N VAL A 151 -15.11 11.19 -5.51
CA VAL A 151 -14.14 11.07 -6.61
C VAL A 151 -14.82 11.52 -7.90
N SER A 152 -14.02 12.03 -8.83
CA SER A 152 -14.48 12.40 -10.16
C SER A 152 -13.93 11.40 -11.19
N GLU A 153 -14.81 10.79 -11.96
CA GLU A 153 -14.47 9.94 -13.10
C GLU A 153 -15.14 10.55 -14.34
N ASN A 154 -14.36 10.97 -15.33
CA ASN A 154 -14.84 11.63 -16.55
C ASN A 154 -15.80 12.81 -16.27
N GLY A 155 -15.51 13.60 -15.24
CA GLY A 155 -16.32 14.74 -14.84
C GLY A 155 -17.58 14.39 -14.03
N THR A 156 -17.91 13.11 -13.89
CA THR A 156 -19.04 12.66 -13.06
C THR A 156 -18.57 12.36 -11.64
N CYS A 157 -19.35 12.81 -10.66
CA CYS A 157 -19.02 12.67 -9.25
C CYS A 157 -19.65 11.42 -8.65
N TYR A 158 -18.82 10.60 -8.01
CA TYR A 158 -19.22 9.37 -7.35
C TYR A 158 -18.74 9.36 -5.91
N ARG A 159 -19.60 8.88 -5.02
CA ARG A 159 -19.25 8.70 -3.61
C ARG A 159 -18.66 7.32 -3.40
N THR A 160 -17.47 7.24 -2.82
CA THR A 160 -16.88 5.96 -2.41
C THR A 160 -17.75 5.26 -1.37
N THR A 161 -17.57 3.96 -1.20
CA THR A 161 -18.41 3.03 -0.40
C THR A 161 -19.85 2.88 -0.88
N THR A 162 -20.24 3.55 -1.97
CA THR A 162 -21.52 3.36 -2.67
C THR A 162 -21.34 2.55 -3.95
N ARG A 163 -22.41 2.28 -4.70
CA ARG A 163 -22.31 1.62 -6.01
C ARG A 163 -21.43 2.41 -6.98
N GLY A 164 -21.44 3.75 -6.93
CA GLY A 164 -20.72 4.58 -7.88
C GLY A 164 -21.07 4.23 -9.34
N TYR A 165 -20.05 4.08 -10.18
CA TYR A 165 -20.17 3.64 -11.58
C TYR A 165 -20.13 2.11 -11.75
N CYS A 166 -20.22 1.32 -10.68
CA CYS A 166 -20.13 -0.13 -10.80
C CYS A 166 -21.39 -0.71 -11.48
N GLU A 167 -21.16 -1.47 -12.56
CA GLU A 167 -22.22 -2.13 -13.32
C GLU A 167 -22.97 -3.12 -12.43
N ASP A 168 -22.23 -3.95 -11.71
CA ASP A 168 -22.75 -4.88 -10.71
C ASP A 168 -23.31 -4.13 -9.50
N GLY A 169 -24.60 -4.33 -9.20
CA GLY A 169 -25.29 -3.70 -8.07
C GLY A 169 -24.76 -4.12 -6.69
N THR A 170 -23.99 -5.21 -6.60
CA THR A 170 -23.36 -5.67 -5.36
C THR A 170 -21.96 -5.09 -5.14
N ALA A 171 -21.30 -4.63 -6.20
CA ALA A 171 -19.99 -3.99 -6.11
C ALA A 171 -20.10 -2.56 -5.55
N ARG A 172 -19.03 -2.10 -4.91
CA ARG A 172 -18.90 -0.76 -4.33
C ARG A 172 -17.61 -0.10 -4.80
N LEU A 173 -17.69 1.20 -5.07
CA LEU A 173 -16.55 2.01 -5.42
C LEU A 173 -15.67 2.23 -4.20
N PHE A 174 -14.46 1.69 -4.20
CA PHE A 174 -13.58 1.68 -3.02
C PHE A 174 -12.11 1.67 -3.43
N PHE A 175 -11.23 2.17 -2.56
CA PHE A 175 -9.79 2.06 -2.73
C PHE A 175 -9.28 0.88 -1.91
N LYS A 176 -8.67 -0.12 -2.56
CA LYS A 176 -7.96 -1.18 -1.84
C LYS A 176 -6.61 -0.66 -1.35
N TRP A 177 -5.94 -1.49 -0.55
CA TRP A 177 -4.59 -1.21 -0.08
C TRP A 177 -3.65 -0.97 -1.26
N GLN A 178 -2.89 0.14 -1.23
CA GLN A 178 -1.98 0.60 -2.28
C GLN A 178 -2.61 1.02 -3.62
N ASP A 179 -3.95 1.02 -3.73
CA ASP A 179 -4.63 1.64 -4.87
C ASP A 179 -4.59 3.16 -4.73
N TYR A 180 -4.37 3.83 -5.85
CA TYR A 180 -4.38 5.28 -5.96
C TYR A 180 -5.57 5.79 -6.79
N LYS A 181 -6.40 4.88 -7.29
CA LYS A 181 -7.67 5.15 -7.96
C LYS A 181 -8.75 4.25 -7.37
N ALA A 182 -9.96 4.77 -7.23
CA ALA A 182 -11.11 3.97 -6.80
C ALA A 182 -11.44 2.90 -7.85
N THR A 183 -11.79 1.71 -7.40
CA THR A 183 -12.21 0.61 -8.28
C THR A 183 -13.48 -0.05 -7.76
N CYS A 184 -14.15 -0.83 -8.60
CA CYS A 184 -15.33 -1.60 -8.22
C CYS A 184 -14.92 -2.85 -7.44
N ASN A 185 -15.33 -2.92 -6.18
CA ASN A 185 -14.91 -3.94 -5.23
C ASN A 185 -16.12 -4.56 -4.52
N TYR A 186 -16.10 -5.89 -4.40
CA TYR A 186 -17.11 -6.67 -3.68
C TYR A 186 -16.89 -6.69 -2.16
N GLN A 187 -15.68 -6.37 -1.73
CA GLN A 187 -15.28 -6.35 -0.32
C GLN A 187 -14.64 -5.01 0.01
N LEU A 188 -15.10 -4.38 1.09
CA LEU A 188 -14.58 -3.12 1.62
C LEU A 188 -13.46 -3.39 2.65
N VAL A 189 -12.58 -4.35 2.36
CA VAL A 189 -11.55 -4.81 3.27
C VAL A 189 -10.19 -4.26 2.82
N CYS A 190 -9.40 -3.80 3.76
CA CYS A 190 -8.04 -3.33 3.53
C CYS A 190 -7.03 -4.23 4.23
N GLY A 191 -6.13 -4.79 3.44
CA GLY A 191 -5.04 -5.66 3.89
C GLY A 191 -4.74 -6.72 2.85
N THR A 192 -3.58 -7.36 2.94
CA THR A 192 -3.50 -8.74 2.49
C THR A 192 -4.38 -9.54 3.45
N ILE A 193 -5.20 -10.47 2.96
CA ILE A 193 -5.57 -11.60 3.81
C ILE A 193 -4.28 -12.41 3.97
N GLY A 194 -3.33 -11.92 4.76
CA GLY A 194 -2.44 -12.81 5.47
C GLY A 194 -3.37 -13.61 6.38
N ALA A 195 -3.40 -14.93 6.22
CA ALA A 195 -4.28 -15.88 6.90
C ALA A 195 -4.32 -15.77 8.45
N VAL A 196 -3.53 -14.86 9.04
CA VAL A 196 -3.42 -14.59 10.47
C VAL A 196 -4.49 -13.63 10.98
N ASP A 197 -5.04 -12.73 10.15
CA ASP A 197 -5.95 -11.67 10.62
C ASP A 197 -7.44 -11.97 10.38
N LEU A 198 -7.76 -13.00 9.58
CA LEU A 198 -9.17 -13.43 9.41
C LEU A 198 -9.73 -13.97 10.73
N ALA A 199 -8.93 -14.68 11.53
CA ALA A 199 -9.35 -15.22 12.82
C ALA A 199 -9.62 -14.10 13.84
N LYS A 200 -8.79 -13.04 13.84
CA LYS A 200 -8.98 -11.88 14.71
C LYS A 200 -10.18 -11.06 14.25
N PHE A 201 -10.34 -10.83 12.96
CA PHE A 201 -11.51 -10.17 12.39
C PHE A 201 -12.81 -10.95 12.65
N ILE A 202 -12.83 -12.27 12.49
CA ILE A 202 -13.99 -13.11 12.82
C ILE A 202 -14.33 -13.01 14.31
N LYS A 203 -13.32 -13.03 15.19
CA LYS A 203 -13.51 -12.93 16.63
C LYS A 203 -14.06 -11.56 17.03
N ASP A 204 -13.51 -10.50 16.46
CA ASP A 204 -13.97 -9.12 16.69
C ASP A 204 -15.39 -8.92 16.13
N TRP A 205 -15.71 -9.47 14.96
CA TRP A 205 -17.05 -9.46 14.37
C TRP A 205 -18.08 -10.26 15.19
N GLN A 206 -17.70 -11.43 15.71
CA GLN A 206 -18.56 -12.23 16.61
C GLN A 206 -18.85 -11.51 17.92
N LEU A 207 -17.89 -10.78 18.47
CA LEU A 207 -18.08 -9.95 19.66
C LEU A 207 -19.02 -8.76 19.38
N MET A 208 -18.99 -8.19 18.17
CA MET A 208 -19.94 -7.14 17.76
C MET A 208 -21.37 -7.66 17.60
N GLN A 209 -21.57 -8.91 17.17
CA GLN A 209 -22.89 -9.55 17.08
C GLN A 209 -23.50 -9.89 18.45
N GLN A 210 -22.66 -10.18 19.45
CA GLN A 210 -23.12 -10.52 20.81
C GLN A 210 -23.58 -9.29 21.62
N GLY A 211 -23.18 -8.08 21.22
CA GLY A 211 -23.64 -6.83 21.84
C GLY A 211 -25.06 -6.39 21.43
N SER A 212 -25.66 -7.04 20.41
CA SER A 212 -26.97 -6.65 19.86
C SER A 212 -28.11 -7.64 20.19
N GLN A 213 -27.90 -8.56 21.14
CA GLN A 213 -28.92 -9.50 21.61
C GLN A 213 -29.42 -9.07 23.01
N SER A 214 -30.10 -7.94 23.07
CA SER A 214 -31.08 -7.70 24.13
C SER A 214 -32.41 -7.35 23.50
N SER A 215 -33.44 -8.07 23.95
CA SER A 215 -34.87 -7.99 23.60
C SER A 215 -35.34 -8.69 22.31
N LYS A 216 -35.76 -9.95 22.51
CA LYS A 216 -36.92 -10.64 21.92
C LYS A 216 -37.08 -10.62 20.39
N GLY A 217 -36.78 -11.77 19.78
CA GLY A 217 -37.38 -12.18 18.51
C GLY A 217 -36.41 -12.87 17.54
N GLN A 218 -35.97 -14.09 17.87
CA GLN A 218 -35.27 -14.95 16.91
C GLN A 218 -36.08 -16.22 16.67
N THR A 219 -36.70 -16.31 15.49
CA THR A 219 -36.98 -17.58 14.84
C THR A 219 -36.74 -17.38 13.35
N LEU A 220 -36.01 -18.34 12.77
CA LEU A 220 -35.72 -18.53 11.34
C LEU A 220 -34.68 -17.57 10.72
N TYR A 221 -33.40 -17.93 10.78
CA TYR A 221 -32.43 -17.81 9.67
C TYR A 221 -31.15 -18.61 9.98
N THR A 222 -31.28 -19.91 10.26
CA THR A 222 -30.13 -20.82 10.37
C THR A 222 -30.40 -22.11 9.60
N ALA A 223 -30.42 -22.01 8.27
CA ALA A 223 -30.44 -23.19 7.39
C ALA A 223 -30.01 -22.83 5.96
N GLN A 224 -28.76 -22.37 5.73
CA GLN A 224 -28.26 -22.34 4.34
C GLN A 224 -26.74 -22.35 4.10
N LEU A 225 -25.89 -22.57 5.11
CA LEU A 225 -24.42 -22.53 4.90
C LEU A 225 -23.67 -23.83 5.23
N THR A 226 -24.35 -24.95 5.48
CA THR A 226 -23.70 -26.23 5.81
C THR A 226 -23.47 -27.19 4.63
N HIS A 227 -23.83 -26.84 3.39
CA HIS A 227 -23.80 -27.81 2.28
C HIS A 227 -22.56 -27.78 1.35
N THR A 228 -21.61 -26.86 1.52
CA THR A 228 -20.54 -26.65 0.51
C THR A 228 -19.11 -26.85 0.99
N MET A 229 -18.88 -27.54 2.13
CA MET A 229 -17.51 -27.84 2.61
C MET A 229 -17.31 -29.30 3.01
N LYS A 230 -17.66 -30.23 2.11
CA LYS A 230 -17.24 -31.63 2.25
C LYS A 230 -16.80 -32.23 0.91
N LYS A 231 -15.62 -31.82 0.43
CA LYS A 231 -14.64 -32.67 -0.28
C LYS A 231 -13.53 -31.81 -0.90
N ALA A 232 -12.41 -31.68 -0.21
CA ALA A 232 -11.10 -31.50 -0.83
C ALA A 232 -10.00 -31.86 0.17
N SER A 233 -9.52 -33.11 0.14
CA SER A 233 -8.13 -33.44 0.43
C SER A 233 -7.78 -34.86 -0.04
N PRO A 234 -6.48 -35.13 -0.31
CA PRO A 234 -6.04 -36.13 -1.29
C PRO A 234 -5.37 -37.34 -0.62
N THR A 235 -5.38 -38.51 -1.27
CA THR A 235 -4.20 -39.41 -1.40
C THR A 235 -4.51 -40.68 -2.21
N SER A 236 -3.62 -40.90 -3.19
CA SER A 236 -3.08 -42.14 -3.77
C SER A 236 -3.81 -43.50 -3.67
N SER A 237 -3.85 -44.13 -4.85
CA SER A 237 -3.34 -45.47 -5.17
C SER A 237 -4.34 -46.58 -5.56
N THR A 238 -3.95 -47.21 -6.67
CA THR A 238 -4.15 -48.60 -7.09
C THR A 238 -5.48 -49.07 -7.69
N ASN A 239 -5.35 -49.36 -8.99
CA ASN A 239 -5.67 -50.61 -9.67
C ASN A 239 -7.11 -50.91 -10.15
N SER A 240 -7.13 -51.17 -11.46
CA SER A 240 -7.78 -52.30 -12.12
C SER A 240 -9.18 -52.14 -12.70
N THR A 241 -9.17 -52.06 -14.04
CA THR A 241 -9.86 -52.99 -14.97
C THR A 241 -11.30 -52.68 -15.39
N MET A 242 -11.41 -52.45 -16.71
CA MET A 242 -12.49 -52.76 -17.67
C MET A 242 -13.94 -52.76 -17.18
N THR A 243 -14.80 -51.95 -17.81
CA THR A 243 -15.71 -52.43 -18.87
C THR A 243 -16.39 -51.29 -19.62
N THR A 244 -16.73 -51.62 -20.85
CA THR A 244 -17.34 -50.89 -21.97
C THR A 244 -18.77 -50.38 -21.75
N ASN A 245 -19.12 -49.24 -22.36
CA ASN A 245 -20.26 -49.05 -23.30
C ASN A 245 -20.54 -47.54 -23.44
N ASN A 246 -20.25 -46.91 -24.58
CA ASN A 246 -21.01 -46.83 -25.84
C ASN A 246 -22.35 -46.08 -25.78
N ASN A 247 -22.47 -45.16 -26.74
CA ASN A 247 -23.66 -44.54 -27.36
C ASN A 247 -24.22 -43.27 -26.69
N ASN A 248 -24.70 -42.25 -27.41
CA ASN A 248 -24.56 -41.73 -28.77
C ASN A 248 -25.43 -40.45 -28.83
N ASN A 249 -25.03 -39.48 -29.66
CA ASN A 249 -25.85 -38.52 -30.42
C ASN A 249 -26.93 -37.65 -29.76
N SER A 250 -26.82 -36.32 -29.92
CA SER A 250 -27.45 -35.56 -31.05
C SER A 250 -27.36 -34.05 -30.77
N THR A 251 -26.58 -33.25 -31.51
CA THR A 251 -26.95 -32.40 -32.69
C THR A 251 -28.19 -31.49 -32.49
N THR A 252 -28.02 -30.20 -32.16
CA THR A 252 -28.06 -28.97 -33.05
C THR A 252 -29.45 -28.25 -33.08
N PRO A 253 -29.64 -27.05 -33.70
CA PRO A 253 -29.11 -25.71 -33.34
C PRO A 253 -30.10 -24.51 -33.63
N ILE A 254 -29.59 -23.25 -33.59
CA ILE A 254 -30.06 -21.99 -34.28
C ILE A 254 -31.29 -21.28 -33.63
N THR A 255 -31.31 -19.96 -33.34
CA THR A 255 -31.49 -18.84 -34.31
C THR A 255 -31.24 -17.45 -33.68
N THR A 256 -30.62 -16.54 -34.43
CA THR A 256 -30.53 -15.08 -34.27
C THR A 256 -31.75 -14.35 -34.86
N PRO A 257 -31.95 -13.05 -34.55
CA PRO A 257 -32.27 -12.12 -35.64
C PRO A 257 -31.56 -10.75 -35.58
N HIS A 258 -31.67 -10.07 -36.71
CA HIS A 258 -30.95 -8.91 -37.24
C HIS A 258 -31.75 -7.59 -37.07
N LEU A 259 -31.03 -6.48 -36.87
CA LEU A 259 -31.21 -5.08 -37.33
C LEU A 259 -32.59 -4.40 -37.46
N ASN A 260 -32.68 -3.13 -36.99
CA ASN A 260 -33.01 -2.02 -37.89
C ASN A 260 -32.54 -0.63 -37.43
N VAL A 261 -32.13 0.16 -38.42
CA VAL A 261 -31.76 1.57 -38.42
C VAL A 261 -32.98 2.41 -38.78
N THR A 262 -33.19 3.58 -38.17
CA THR A 262 -33.89 4.69 -38.85
C THR A 262 -33.43 6.04 -38.30
N GLN A 263 -33.00 6.90 -39.21
CA GLN A 263 -32.76 8.33 -39.03
C GLN A 263 -34.07 9.09 -39.26
N SER A 264 -34.29 10.15 -38.47
CA SER A 264 -35.06 11.35 -38.80
C SER A 264 -34.79 12.41 -37.75
#